data_AF-A0A918BK61-F1
#
_entry.id   AF-A0A918BK61-F1
#
_cell.length_a   1.000
_cell.length_b   1.000
_cell.length_c   1.000
_cell.angle_alpha   90.00
_cell.angle_beta   90.00
_cell.angle_gamma   90.00
#
_symmetry.space_group_name_H-M   'P 1'
#
loop_
_entity.id
_entity.type
_entity.pdbx_description
1 polymer ?
#
loop_
_entity_poly.entity_id
_entity_poly.type
_entity_poly.pdbx_seq_one_letter_code
_entity_poly.pdbx_strand_id
1 'polypeptide(L)'
;MNSPAGLTSTPLAKAAGIVRDYVVRTYYVVDEVPRAQRLRLTPLLLGVEYLVYRVDSLAERNAAVDLDAVRNSDYDAFHTYKRAFEKVLRALGAWSEDVAFQVEEAERFVRLENATTSRGTVTREDALALAELRPTDVRLLRAMTFALRGRPMDPAARDLLWPVEVLADIANDLRHYEQDVSSGTLNVYAVFVDLFGDAAAGELRREVDRYEAMFHERLRALPPGRRARTAEVCRRRYAAAVRPYPAAVTPPPVPAPPPPDRSAGGRLRTGAAVGAALALGALAALARGRARRLPPRMSAPVHPTRGHTV
;
A
#
# COMPACT_ATOMS: atom_id res chain seq x y z
N MET A 1 8.10 35.91 -11.04
CA MET A 1 6.73 35.45 -10.71
C MET A 1 6.84 33.99 -10.33
N ASN A 2 6.73 33.68 -9.04
CA ASN A 2 6.97 32.35 -8.49
C ASN A 2 5.66 31.53 -8.55
N SER A 3 5.63 30.49 -9.39
CA SER A 3 4.53 29.51 -9.43
C SER A 3 4.52 28.66 -8.15
N PRO A 4 3.34 28.36 -7.57
CA PRO A 4 3.20 27.59 -6.35
C PRO A 4 3.19 26.08 -6.65
N ALA A 5 4.26 25.54 -7.25
CA ALA A 5 4.35 24.13 -7.65
C ALA A 5 5.13 23.23 -6.67
N GLY A 6 5.65 23.77 -5.57
CA GLY A 6 6.59 23.05 -4.69
C GLY A 6 6.00 22.35 -3.46
N LEU A 7 4.70 22.42 -3.21
CA LEU A 7 4.09 21.96 -1.94
C LEU A 7 3.34 20.62 -2.02
N THR A 8 3.27 19.99 -3.20
CA THR A 8 2.49 18.75 -3.43
C THR A 8 3.30 17.45 -3.30
N SER A 9 4.59 17.50 -2.98
CA SER A 9 5.50 16.33 -3.02
C SER A 9 5.98 15.82 -1.65
N THR A 10 5.28 16.11 -0.55
CA THR A 10 5.66 15.54 0.75
C THR A 10 5.10 14.12 0.93
N PRO A 11 5.86 13.18 1.54
CA PRO A 11 5.36 11.86 1.91
C PRO A 11 4.01 11.85 2.62
N LEU A 12 3.77 12.86 3.46
CA LEU A 12 2.52 13.01 4.19
C LEU A 12 1.35 13.41 3.28
N ALA A 13 1.58 14.30 2.30
CA ALA A 13 0.54 14.71 1.35
C ALA A 13 0.08 13.54 0.47
N LYS A 14 1.03 12.71 0.01
CA LYS A 14 0.73 11.49 -0.76
C LYS A 14 -0.04 10.47 0.08
N ALA A 15 0.46 10.15 1.29
CA ALA A 15 -0.23 9.27 2.23
C ALA A 15 -1.67 9.74 2.56
N ALA A 16 -1.84 11.05 2.79
CA ALA A 16 -3.16 11.63 3.05
C ALA A 16 -4.10 11.51 1.83
N GLY A 17 -3.57 11.66 0.61
CA GLY A 17 -4.30 11.43 -0.63
C GLY A 17 -4.82 9.99 -0.74
N ILE A 18 -3.93 9.02 -0.52
CA ILE A 18 -4.26 7.58 -0.56
C ILE A 18 -5.33 7.24 0.48
N VAL A 19 -5.14 7.64 1.74
CA VAL A 19 -6.14 7.40 2.80
C VAL A 19 -7.46 8.09 2.50
N ARG A 20 -7.45 9.31 1.97
CA ARG A 20 -8.69 10.00 1.59
C ARG A 20 -9.45 9.24 0.51
N ASP A 21 -8.76 8.82 -0.55
CA ASP A 21 -9.39 8.31 -1.75
C ASP A 21 -9.74 6.81 -1.65
N TYR A 22 -8.85 5.99 -1.09
CA TYR A 22 -9.12 4.57 -0.85
C TYR A 22 -9.87 4.34 0.46
N VAL A 23 -9.31 4.74 1.60
CA VAL A 23 -9.90 4.39 2.91
C VAL A 23 -11.22 5.13 3.14
N VAL A 24 -11.22 6.47 3.10
CA VAL A 24 -12.37 7.27 3.53
C VAL A 24 -13.49 7.25 2.50
N ARG A 25 -13.14 7.44 1.22
CA ARG A 25 -14.12 7.55 0.12
C ARG A 25 -14.58 6.20 -0.42
N THR A 26 -13.75 5.17 -0.34
CA THR A 26 -14.06 3.84 -0.90
C THR A 26 -14.36 2.81 0.19
N TYR A 27 -13.34 2.34 0.93
CA TYR A 27 -13.47 1.21 1.85
C TYR A 27 -14.47 1.46 2.96
N TYR A 28 -14.44 2.62 3.61
CA TYR A 28 -15.40 2.94 4.66
C TYR A 28 -16.85 2.98 4.18
N VAL A 29 -17.07 3.29 2.90
CA VAL A 29 -18.40 3.30 2.30
C VAL A 29 -18.85 1.87 1.95
N VAL A 30 -18.00 1.11 1.28
CA VAL A 30 -18.30 -0.26 0.84
C VAL A 30 -18.44 -1.22 2.03
N ASP A 31 -17.54 -1.13 2.99
CA ASP A 31 -17.49 -1.98 4.20
C ASP A 31 -18.37 -1.42 5.34
N GLU A 32 -19.18 -0.41 5.04
CA GLU A 32 -20.17 0.22 5.94
C GLU A 32 -19.60 0.57 7.33
N VAL A 33 -18.38 1.11 7.35
CA VAL A 33 -17.69 1.45 8.60
C VAL A 33 -18.44 2.57 9.31
N PRO A 34 -18.86 2.40 10.59
CA PRO A 34 -19.58 3.44 11.34
C PRO A 34 -18.74 4.72 11.51
N ARG A 35 -19.37 5.90 11.43
CA ARG A 35 -18.67 7.20 11.51
C ARG A 35 -17.78 7.34 12.75
N ALA A 36 -18.24 6.88 13.91
CA ALA A 36 -17.46 6.90 15.14
C ALA A 36 -16.17 6.05 15.06
N GLN A 37 -16.22 4.93 14.33
CA GLN A 37 -15.05 4.09 14.09
C GLN A 37 -14.12 4.75 13.06
N ARG A 38 -14.64 5.39 12.01
CA ARG A 38 -13.82 6.11 11.01
C ARG A 38 -12.87 7.11 11.67
N LEU A 39 -13.36 7.89 12.64
CA LEU A 39 -12.55 8.88 13.36
C LEU A 39 -11.40 8.24 14.16
N ARG A 40 -11.61 7.03 14.69
CA ARG A 40 -10.58 6.30 15.45
C ARG A 40 -9.57 5.61 14.54
N LEU A 41 -10.02 5.09 13.40
CA LEU A 41 -9.22 4.28 12.48
C LEU A 41 -8.36 5.13 11.54
N THR A 42 -8.90 6.24 11.01
CA THR A 42 -8.21 7.10 10.02
C THR A 42 -6.80 7.54 10.45
N PRO A 43 -6.56 8.05 11.67
CA PRO A 43 -5.21 8.49 12.05
C PRO A 43 -4.20 7.33 12.14
N LEU A 44 -4.65 6.12 12.49
CA LEU A 44 -3.80 4.94 12.54
C LEU A 44 -3.41 4.47 11.14
N LEU A 45 -4.38 4.42 10.23
CA LEU A 45 -4.16 4.04 8.84
C LEU A 45 -3.27 5.07 8.12
N LEU A 46 -3.48 6.36 8.37
CA LEU A 46 -2.59 7.42 7.87
C LEU A 46 -1.17 7.29 8.41
N GLY A 47 -1.02 6.97 9.70
CA GLY A 47 0.30 6.76 10.30
C GLY A 47 1.05 5.60 9.65
N VAL A 48 0.37 4.49 9.36
CA VAL A 48 0.98 3.33 8.68
C VAL A 48 1.27 3.63 7.22
N GLU A 49 0.33 4.22 6.49
CA GLU A 49 0.55 4.64 5.10
C GLU A 49 1.75 5.58 4.97
N TYR A 50 1.86 6.55 5.90
CA TYR A 50 3.02 7.43 5.97
C TYR A 50 4.34 6.67 6.21
N LEU A 51 4.33 5.63 7.05
CA LEU A 51 5.52 4.82 7.30
C LEU A 51 5.93 4.03 6.06
N VAL A 52 4.97 3.41 5.37
CA VAL A 52 5.19 2.71 4.10
C VAL A 52 5.81 3.67 3.08
N TYR A 53 5.17 4.82 2.85
CA TYR A 53 5.63 5.79 1.87
C TYR A 53 6.99 6.42 2.21
N ARG A 54 7.27 6.65 3.50
CA ARG A 54 8.58 7.18 3.93
C ARG A 54 9.71 6.20 3.63
N VAL A 55 9.45 4.90 3.77
CA VAL A 55 10.43 3.84 3.47
C VAL A 55 10.68 3.76 1.98
N ASP A 56 9.61 3.83 1.19
CA ASP A 56 9.66 3.88 -0.28
C ASP A 56 10.46 5.09 -0.78
N SER A 57 10.14 6.30 -0.30
CA SER A 57 10.90 7.53 -0.60
C SER A 57 12.36 7.51 -0.13
N LEU A 58 12.72 6.63 0.79
CA LEU A 58 14.10 6.43 1.24
C LEU A 58 14.82 5.40 0.37
N ALA A 59 14.11 4.41 -0.18
CA ALA A 59 14.63 3.47 -1.16
C ALA A 59 14.88 4.16 -2.52
N GLU A 60 13.92 4.95 -3.02
CA GLU A 60 14.04 5.69 -4.29
C GLU A 60 15.21 6.70 -4.28
N ARG A 61 15.46 7.38 -3.15
CA ARG A 61 16.62 8.29 -2.99
C ARG A 61 17.98 7.57 -3.01
N ASN A 62 17.97 6.24 -2.96
CA ASN A 62 19.14 5.37 -2.97
C ASN A 62 19.17 4.45 -4.22
N ALA A 63 18.43 4.79 -5.29
CA ALA A 63 18.20 3.98 -6.50
C ALA A 63 19.45 3.72 -7.36
N ALA A 64 20.32 2.84 -6.87
CA ALA A 64 21.33 2.12 -7.62
C ALA A 64 21.49 0.70 -7.05
N VAL A 65 20.38 0.04 -6.76
CA VAL A 65 20.38 -1.28 -6.12
C VAL A 65 19.66 -2.26 -7.03
N ASP A 66 20.45 -3.03 -7.76
CA ASP A 66 20.01 -4.23 -8.44
C ASP A 66 19.89 -5.35 -7.40
N LEU A 67 18.63 -5.68 -7.07
CA LEU A 67 18.30 -6.68 -6.05
C LEU A 67 18.64 -8.12 -6.49
N ASP A 68 18.94 -8.34 -7.78
CA ASP A 68 19.43 -9.61 -8.31
C ASP A 68 20.97 -9.64 -8.49
N ALA A 69 21.67 -8.49 -8.54
CA ALA A 69 23.13 -8.47 -8.71
C ALA A 69 23.95 -8.46 -7.40
N VAL A 70 23.38 -8.14 -6.23
CA VAL A 70 24.14 -8.09 -4.96
C VAL A 70 23.55 -9.01 -3.87
N ARG A 71 24.12 -10.23 -3.85
CA ARG A 71 24.01 -11.30 -2.85
C ARG A 71 23.76 -10.85 -1.39
N ASN A 72 22.73 -11.45 -0.78
CA ASN A 72 22.41 -11.61 0.65
C ASN A 72 22.10 -10.37 1.52
N SER A 73 22.85 -9.25 1.45
CA SER A 73 22.72 -8.20 2.48
C SER A 73 21.44 -7.36 2.40
N ASP A 74 20.93 -7.14 1.19
CA ASP A 74 19.77 -6.27 0.96
C ASP A 74 18.45 -7.02 1.19
N TYR A 75 18.48 -8.33 0.93
CA TYR A 75 17.43 -9.26 1.30
C TYR A 75 17.28 -9.37 2.83
N ASP A 76 18.40 -9.47 3.56
CA ASP A 76 18.40 -9.44 5.03
C ASP A 76 17.83 -8.13 5.59
N ALA A 77 18.13 -7.00 4.92
CA ALA A 77 17.59 -5.69 5.30
C ALA A 77 16.07 -5.60 5.07
N PHE A 78 15.57 -6.12 3.95
CA PHE A 78 14.13 -6.20 3.65
C PHE A 78 13.41 -7.09 4.68
N HIS A 79 13.93 -8.28 4.99
CA HIS A 79 13.36 -9.17 6.02
C HIS A 79 13.39 -8.55 7.41
N THR A 80 14.45 -7.80 7.74
CA THR A 80 14.53 -7.06 9.01
C THR A 80 13.46 -5.99 9.10
N TYR A 81 13.25 -5.23 8.01
CA TYR A 81 12.18 -4.24 7.93
C TYR A 81 10.79 -4.90 8.05
N LYS A 82 10.53 -5.96 7.29
CA LYS A 82 9.28 -6.73 7.35
C LYS A 82 8.97 -7.18 8.78
N ARG A 83 9.96 -7.75 9.50
CA ARG A 83 9.81 -8.15 10.91
C ARG A 83 9.55 -6.96 11.83
N ALA A 84 10.20 -5.82 11.61
CA ALA A 84 9.95 -4.61 12.41
C ALA A 84 8.54 -4.04 12.15
N PHE A 85 8.11 -4.03 10.89
CA PHE A 85 6.79 -3.59 10.48
C PHE A 85 5.69 -4.49 11.05
N GLU A 86 5.87 -5.81 10.99
CA GLU A 86 4.98 -6.77 11.65
C GLU A 86 4.84 -6.49 13.15
N LYS A 87 5.95 -6.26 13.87
CA LYS A 87 5.92 -5.93 15.30
C LYS A 87 5.11 -4.66 15.59
N VAL A 88 5.25 -3.63 14.74
CA VAL A 88 4.46 -2.40 14.86
C VAL A 88 2.97 -2.69 14.67
N LEU A 89 2.61 -3.40 13.59
CA LEU A 89 1.21 -3.74 13.31
C LEU A 89 0.59 -4.59 14.42
N ARG A 90 1.33 -5.56 14.97
CA ARG A 90 0.89 -6.36 16.12
C ARG A 90 0.66 -5.49 17.36
N ALA A 91 1.58 -4.59 17.69
CA ALA A 91 1.44 -3.70 18.83
C ALA A 91 0.26 -2.72 18.70
N LEU A 92 -0.05 -2.32 17.46
CA LEU A 92 -1.22 -1.50 17.11
C LEU A 92 -2.54 -2.27 17.13
N GLY A 93 -2.51 -3.60 17.25
CA GLY A 93 -3.71 -4.45 17.07
C GLY A 93 -4.22 -4.46 15.63
N ALA A 94 -3.36 -4.11 14.67
CA ALA A 94 -3.67 -4.05 13.24
C ALA A 94 -3.19 -5.31 12.48
N TRP A 95 -2.69 -6.33 13.18
CA TRP A 95 -2.22 -7.57 12.55
C TRP A 95 -3.31 -8.64 12.53
N SER A 96 -3.47 -9.30 11.38
CA SER A 96 -4.36 -10.43 11.14
C SER A 96 -3.78 -11.32 10.04
N GLU A 97 -4.41 -12.46 9.75
CA GLU A 97 -4.04 -13.31 8.62
C GLU A 97 -4.15 -12.57 7.27
N ASP A 98 -5.21 -11.76 7.11
CA ASP A 98 -5.39 -10.91 5.93
C ASP A 98 -4.23 -9.92 5.74
N VAL A 99 -3.78 -9.31 6.84
CA VAL A 99 -2.69 -8.34 6.83
C VAL A 99 -1.37 -9.04 6.53
N ALA A 100 -1.14 -10.22 7.11
CA ALA A 100 0.04 -11.03 6.80
C ALA A 100 0.08 -11.38 5.31
N PHE A 101 -1.05 -11.81 4.74
CA PHE A 101 -1.17 -12.11 3.31
C PHE A 101 -0.81 -10.91 2.43
N GLN A 102 -1.31 -9.71 2.73
CA GLN A 102 -0.94 -8.51 1.96
C GLN A 102 0.55 -8.14 2.10
N VAL A 103 1.17 -8.39 3.27
CA VAL A 103 2.61 -8.18 3.42
C VAL A 103 3.42 -9.15 2.54
N GLU A 104 2.99 -10.40 2.39
CA GLU A 104 3.62 -11.36 1.47
C GLU A 104 3.43 -10.97 0.00
N GLU A 105 2.23 -10.53 -0.39
CA GLU A 105 1.96 -10.07 -1.76
C GLU A 105 2.76 -8.81 -2.10
N ALA A 106 3.03 -7.92 -1.13
CA ALA A 106 3.88 -6.75 -1.32
C ALA A 106 5.33 -7.15 -1.57
N GLU A 107 5.84 -8.17 -0.87
CA GLU A 107 7.15 -8.74 -1.15
C GLU A 107 7.20 -9.36 -2.55
N ARG A 108 6.14 -10.06 -2.96
CA ARG A 108 6.03 -10.62 -4.32
C ARG A 108 6.03 -9.53 -5.38
N PHE A 109 5.31 -8.43 -5.16
CA PHE A 109 5.33 -7.25 -6.03
C PHE A 109 6.74 -6.72 -6.22
N VAL A 110 7.45 -6.43 -5.11
CA VAL A 110 8.82 -5.91 -5.16
C VAL A 110 9.73 -6.86 -5.95
N ARG A 111 9.65 -8.17 -5.71
CA ARG A 111 10.46 -9.16 -6.46
C ARG A 111 10.17 -9.14 -7.95
N LEU A 112 8.90 -9.03 -8.33
CA LEU A 112 8.49 -9.01 -9.74
C LEU A 112 8.91 -7.71 -10.44
N GLU A 113 8.75 -6.56 -9.78
CA GLU A 113 9.21 -5.25 -10.28
C GLU A 113 10.73 -5.24 -10.51
N ASN A 114 11.51 -5.80 -9.59
CA ASN A 114 12.95 -5.93 -9.77
C ASN A 114 13.30 -6.89 -10.90
N ALA A 115 12.66 -8.06 -10.96
CA ALA A 115 12.93 -9.03 -12.02
C ALA A 115 12.63 -8.45 -13.42
N THR A 116 11.55 -7.68 -13.56
CA THR A 116 11.18 -7.04 -14.83
C THR A 116 12.13 -5.90 -15.20
N THR A 117 12.67 -5.18 -14.22
CA THR A 117 13.67 -4.12 -14.43
C THR A 117 15.06 -4.71 -14.78
N SER A 118 15.49 -5.77 -14.10
CA SER A 118 16.84 -6.34 -14.25
C SER A 118 16.98 -7.33 -15.42
N ARG A 119 15.95 -8.12 -15.75
CA ARG A 119 16.04 -9.18 -16.79
C ARG A 119 15.89 -8.67 -18.22
N GLY A 120 15.40 -7.44 -18.41
CA GLY A 120 15.24 -6.80 -19.72
C GLY A 120 14.18 -7.44 -20.63
N THR A 121 13.52 -8.52 -20.21
CA THR A 121 12.38 -9.12 -20.91
C THR A 121 11.21 -9.30 -19.94
N VAL A 122 10.06 -8.74 -20.31
CA VAL A 122 8.80 -8.84 -19.55
C VAL A 122 7.86 -9.71 -20.36
N THR A 123 7.14 -10.64 -19.73
CA THR A 123 6.08 -11.42 -20.39
C THR A 123 4.71 -10.78 -20.18
N ARG A 124 3.69 -11.21 -20.94
CA ARG A 124 2.30 -10.77 -20.68
C ARG A 124 1.88 -11.15 -19.26
N GLU A 125 2.24 -12.34 -18.81
CA GLU A 125 1.94 -12.85 -17.48
C GLU A 125 2.56 -11.98 -16.38
N ASP A 126 3.81 -11.53 -16.57
CA ASP A 126 4.47 -10.60 -15.66
C ASP A 126 3.77 -9.25 -15.63
N ALA A 127 3.37 -8.70 -16.78
CA ALA A 127 2.64 -7.43 -16.86
C ALA A 127 1.29 -7.48 -16.14
N LEU A 128 0.56 -8.59 -16.29
CA LEU A 128 -0.69 -8.82 -15.55
C LEU A 128 -0.45 -8.98 -14.05
N ALA A 129 0.56 -9.76 -13.66
CA ALA A 129 0.90 -9.94 -12.25
C ALA A 129 1.33 -8.62 -11.60
N LEU A 130 2.08 -7.75 -12.31
CA LEU A 130 2.40 -6.40 -11.84
C LEU A 130 1.13 -5.59 -11.60
N ALA A 131 0.21 -5.55 -12.56
CA ALA A 131 -1.05 -4.83 -12.42
C ALA A 131 -1.90 -5.34 -11.24
N GLU A 132 -1.91 -6.66 -11.03
CA GLU A 132 -2.69 -7.30 -9.97
C GLU A 132 -2.08 -7.13 -8.58
N LEU A 133 -0.75 -7.08 -8.47
CA LEU A 133 -0.01 -6.94 -7.22
C LEU A 133 0.22 -5.48 -6.82
N ARG A 134 0.19 -4.53 -7.74
CA ARG A 134 0.41 -3.09 -7.48
C ARG A 134 -0.48 -2.51 -6.35
N PRO A 135 -1.79 -2.83 -6.25
CA PRO A 135 -2.66 -2.26 -5.23
C PRO A 135 -2.50 -2.89 -3.83
N THR A 136 -1.41 -3.63 -3.57
CA THR A 136 -1.25 -4.37 -2.32
C THR A 136 -1.10 -3.46 -1.09
N ASP A 137 -0.51 -2.27 -1.26
CA ASP A 137 -0.41 -1.24 -0.23
C ASP A 137 -1.80 -0.76 0.25
N VAL A 138 -2.73 -0.50 -0.66
CA VAL A 138 -4.08 -0.06 -0.32
C VAL A 138 -4.93 -1.21 0.20
N ARG A 139 -4.72 -2.43 -0.30
CA ARG A 139 -5.33 -3.65 0.25
C ARG A 139 -4.87 -3.91 1.68
N LEU A 140 -3.61 -3.64 2.00
CA LEU A 140 -3.09 -3.70 3.36
C LEU A 140 -3.88 -2.74 4.27
N LEU A 141 -4.13 -1.50 3.85
CA LEU A 141 -4.95 -0.55 4.63
C LEU A 141 -6.38 -1.06 4.86
N ARG A 142 -6.97 -1.73 3.86
CA ARG A 142 -8.29 -2.35 4.01
C ARG A 142 -8.26 -3.52 4.98
N ALA A 143 -7.31 -4.44 4.85
CA ALA A 143 -7.14 -5.56 5.78
C ALA A 143 -6.94 -5.09 7.23
N MET A 144 -6.13 -4.04 7.42
CA MET A 144 -5.95 -3.39 8.71
C MET A 144 -7.24 -2.78 9.26
N THR A 145 -8.10 -2.22 8.40
CA THR A 145 -9.41 -1.69 8.81
C THR A 145 -10.27 -2.78 9.45
N PHE A 146 -10.24 -4.01 8.93
CA PHE A 146 -10.92 -5.15 9.53
C PHE A 146 -10.26 -5.59 10.84
N ALA A 147 -8.93 -5.75 10.84
CA ALA A 147 -8.16 -6.15 12.03
C ALA A 147 -8.37 -5.20 13.22
N LEU A 148 -8.28 -3.88 12.99
CA LEU A 148 -8.49 -2.85 14.01
C LEU A 148 -9.93 -2.78 14.56
N ARG A 149 -10.89 -3.38 13.84
CA ARG A 149 -12.29 -3.53 14.28
C ARG A 149 -12.53 -4.86 15.01
N GLY A 150 -11.49 -5.69 15.17
CA GLY A 150 -11.57 -7.01 15.78
C GLY A 150 -12.40 -7.99 14.96
N ARG A 151 -12.38 -7.88 13.62
CA ARG A 151 -13.15 -8.74 12.71
C ARG A 151 -12.26 -9.27 11.59
N PRO A 152 -12.38 -10.55 11.20
CA PRO A 152 -11.73 -11.05 10.00
C PRO A 152 -12.36 -10.45 8.74
N MET A 153 -11.60 -10.36 7.65
CA MET A 153 -12.16 -10.00 6.35
C MET A 153 -12.76 -11.25 5.70
N ASP A 154 -14.07 -11.21 5.49
CA ASP A 154 -14.78 -12.27 4.78
C ASP A 154 -14.29 -12.37 3.31
N PRO A 155 -14.10 -13.59 2.74
CA PRO A 155 -13.65 -13.75 1.36
C PRO A 155 -14.49 -12.97 0.34
N ALA A 156 -15.81 -12.90 0.49
CA ALA A 156 -16.63 -12.14 -0.46
C ALA A 156 -16.36 -10.64 -0.38
N ALA A 157 -16.04 -10.11 0.81
CA ALA A 157 -15.62 -8.72 0.97
C ALA A 157 -14.26 -8.48 0.28
N ARG A 158 -13.31 -9.40 0.42
CA ARG A 158 -12.00 -9.36 -0.26
C ARG A 158 -12.19 -9.35 -1.78
N ASP A 159 -12.93 -10.31 -2.29
CA ASP A 159 -13.12 -10.52 -3.72
C ASP A 159 -13.87 -9.36 -4.38
N LEU A 160 -14.85 -8.76 -3.70
CA LEU A 160 -15.66 -7.69 -4.28
C LEU A 160 -14.84 -6.52 -4.83
N LEU A 161 -13.82 -6.04 -4.09
CA LEU A 161 -13.05 -4.85 -4.50
C LEU A 161 -11.73 -5.17 -5.20
N TRP A 162 -11.27 -6.41 -5.18
CA TRP A 162 -10.05 -6.78 -5.89
C TRP A 162 -9.99 -6.27 -7.35
N PRO A 163 -11.02 -6.45 -8.21
CA PRO A 163 -10.98 -5.91 -9.58
C PRO A 163 -11.00 -4.38 -9.61
N VAL A 164 -11.72 -3.75 -8.68
CA VAL A 164 -11.80 -2.28 -8.58
C VAL A 164 -10.45 -1.69 -8.25
N GLU A 165 -9.68 -2.34 -7.37
CA GLU A 165 -8.35 -1.92 -6.97
C GLU A 165 -7.34 -2.05 -8.11
N VAL A 166 -7.38 -3.16 -8.87
CA VAL A 166 -6.56 -3.32 -10.09
C VAL A 166 -6.90 -2.23 -11.12
N LEU A 167 -8.19 -2.05 -11.41
CA LEU A 167 -8.66 -1.01 -12.33
C LEU A 167 -8.31 0.41 -11.85
N ALA A 168 -8.29 0.64 -10.54
CA ALA A 168 -7.97 1.92 -9.93
C ALA A 168 -6.51 2.33 -10.10
N ASP A 169 -5.61 1.36 -10.11
CA ASP A 169 -4.18 1.56 -10.36
C ASP A 169 -3.86 1.63 -11.85
N ILE A 170 -4.50 0.81 -12.71
CA ILE A 170 -4.45 1.02 -14.17
C ILE A 170 -4.94 2.43 -14.52
N ALA A 171 -6.04 2.88 -13.91
CA ALA A 171 -6.54 4.24 -14.07
C ALA A 171 -5.55 5.30 -13.56
N ASN A 172 -4.71 4.97 -12.57
CA ASN A 172 -3.68 5.87 -12.08
C ASN A 172 -2.52 5.98 -13.08
N ASP A 173 -2.05 4.85 -13.58
CA ASP A 173 -0.98 4.75 -14.57
C ASP A 173 -1.37 5.45 -15.87
N LEU A 174 -2.61 5.30 -16.34
CA LEU A 174 -3.10 6.01 -17.52
C LEU A 174 -3.16 7.53 -17.33
N ARG A 175 -3.43 8.02 -16.10
CA ARG A 175 -3.46 9.46 -15.81
C ARG A 175 -2.07 10.10 -15.75
N HIS A 176 -1.07 9.33 -15.32
CA HIS A 176 0.30 9.80 -15.12
C HIS A 176 1.27 9.24 -16.17
N TYR A 177 0.77 8.59 -17.22
CA TYR A 177 1.57 7.86 -18.19
C TYR A 177 2.78 8.64 -18.72
N GLU A 178 2.55 9.85 -19.25
CA GLU A 178 3.64 10.68 -19.78
C GLU A 178 4.66 11.04 -18.69
N GLN A 179 4.18 11.37 -17.48
CA GLN A 179 5.03 11.72 -16.36
C GLN A 179 5.86 10.51 -15.90
N ASP A 180 5.23 9.36 -15.69
CA ASP A 180 5.88 8.15 -15.20
C ASP A 180 6.93 7.63 -16.19
N VAL A 181 6.59 7.61 -17.49
CA VAL A 181 7.54 7.25 -18.55
C VAL A 181 8.72 8.23 -18.58
N SER A 182 8.46 9.54 -18.44
CA SER A 182 9.53 10.54 -18.45
C SER A 182 10.46 10.46 -17.23
N SER A 183 9.96 9.99 -16.08
CA SER A 183 10.73 9.83 -14.85
C SER A 183 11.30 8.42 -14.66
N GLY A 184 11.07 7.50 -15.61
CA GLY A 184 11.49 6.10 -15.48
C GLY A 184 10.78 5.35 -14.35
N THR A 185 9.60 5.79 -13.95
CA THR A 185 8.77 5.16 -12.93
C THR A 185 7.95 4.03 -13.57
N LEU A 186 7.79 2.91 -12.86
CA LEU A 186 6.99 1.79 -13.35
C LEU A 186 5.57 2.24 -13.71
N ASN A 187 5.16 1.95 -14.94
CA ASN A 187 3.82 2.21 -15.44
C ASN A 187 3.33 0.99 -16.23
N VAL A 188 2.21 0.39 -15.82
CA VAL A 188 1.69 -0.84 -16.45
C VAL A 188 1.35 -0.61 -17.92
N TYR A 189 0.85 0.58 -18.29
CA TYR A 189 0.57 0.86 -19.70
C TYR A 189 1.86 0.94 -20.53
N ALA A 190 2.94 1.50 -19.97
CA ALA A 190 4.26 1.47 -20.63
C ALA A 190 4.73 0.04 -20.90
N VAL A 191 4.58 -0.86 -19.91
CA VAL A 191 4.89 -2.29 -20.09
C VAL A 191 4.06 -2.91 -21.23
N PHE A 192 2.77 -2.56 -21.35
CA PHE A 192 1.95 -3.03 -22.47
C PHE A 192 2.41 -2.43 -23.82
N VAL A 193 2.84 -1.17 -23.86
CA VAL A 193 3.41 -0.54 -25.06
C VAL A 193 4.69 -1.26 -25.48
N ASP A 194 5.56 -1.61 -24.55
CA ASP A 194 6.80 -2.35 -24.84
C ASP A 194 6.52 -3.76 -25.38
N LEU A 195 5.47 -4.42 -24.87
CA LEU A 195 5.09 -5.78 -25.27
C LEU A 195 4.36 -5.86 -26.61
N PHE A 196 3.45 -4.91 -26.86
CA PHE A 196 2.45 -5.01 -27.92
C PHE A 196 2.51 -3.88 -28.95
N GLY A 197 3.36 -2.87 -28.75
CA GLY A 197 3.47 -1.70 -29.63
C GLY A 197 2.12 -1.04 -29.86
N ASP A 198 1.75 -0.85 -31.13
CA ASP A 198 0.48 -0.23 -31.53
C ASP A 198 -0.77 -0.96 -31.01
N ALA A 199 -0.66 -2.26 -30.70
CA ALA A 199 -1.78 -3.05 -30.18
C ALA A 199 -2.00 -2.88 -28.66
N ALA A 200 -1.08 -2.22 -27.95
CA ALA A 200 -1.09 -2.11 -26.48
C ALA A 200 -2.40 -1.56 -25.91
N ALA A 201 -2.98 -0.53 -26.55
CA ALA A 201 -4.23 0.04 -26.09
C ALA A 201 -5.40 -0.96 -26.18
N GLY A 202 -5.43 -1.74 -27.27
CA GLY A 202 -6.41 -2.80 -27.45
C GLY A 202 -6.24 -3.92 -26.43
N GLU A 203 -5.01 -4.38 -26.22
CA GLU A 203 -4.72 -5.45 -25.26
C GLU A 203 -5.04 -5.05 -23.81
N LEU A 204 -4.60 -3.86 -23.37
CA LEU A 204 -4.94 -3.37 -22.03
C LEU A 204 -6.45 -3.11 -21.89
N ARG A 205 -7.15 -2.68 -22.96
CA ARG A 205 -8.61 -2.55 -22.93
C ARG A 205 -9.32 -3.87 -22.68
N ARG A 206 -8.88 -4.98 -23.30
CA ARG A 206 -9.46 -6.31 -23.04
C ARG A 206 -9.36 -6.70 -21.56
N GLU A 207 -8.22 -6.40 -20.92
CA GLU A 207 -8.03 -6.69 -19.50
C GLU A 207 -8.89 -5.79 -18.61
N VAL A 208 -9.00 -4.50 -18.94
CA VAL A 208 -9.92 -3.58 -18.25
C VAL A 208 -11.36 -4.09 -18.33
N ASP A 209 -11.82 -4.49 -19.51
CA ASP A 209 -13.17 -5.03 -19.71
C ASP A 209 -13.39 -6.32 -18.88
N ARG A 210 -12.37 -7.19 -18.81
CA ARG A 210 -12.39 -8.40 -17.99
C ARG A 210 -12.55 -8.09 -16.50
N TYR A 211 -11.75 -7.17 -15.95
CA TYR A 211 -11.85 -6.79 -14.54
C TYR A 211 -13.18 -6.06 -14.24
N GLU A 212 -13.67 -5.23 -15.16
CA GLU A 212 -14.97 -4.55 -14.99
C GLU A 212 -16.14 -5.54 -14.98
N ALA A 213 -16.13 -6.51 -15.90
CA ALA A 213 -17.10 -7.61 -15.92
C ALA A 213 -17.07 -8.40 -14.61
N MET A 214 -15.87 -8.73 -14.12
CA MET A 214 -15.69 -9.45 -12.86
C MET A 214 -16.20 -8.65 -11.65
N PHE A 215 -15.95 -7.34 -11.59
CA PHE A 215 -16.54 -6.47 -10.58
C PHE A 215 -18.07 -6.51 -10.65
N HIS A 216 -18.64 -6.36 -11.85
CA HIS A 216 -20.09 -6.35 -12.05
C HIS A 216 -20.76 -7.67 -11.68
N GLU A 217 -20.10 -8.79 -11.92
CA GLU A 217 -20.56 -10.11 -11.47
C GLU A 217 -20.60 -10.16 -9.93
N ARG A 218 -19.48 -9.86 -9.26
CA ARG A 218 -19.37 -9.89 -7.79
C ARG A 218 -20.35 -8.93 -7.11
N LEU A 219 -20.58 -7.78 -7.74
CA LEU A 219 -21.51 -6.76 -7.29
C LEU A 219 -22.97 -7.26 -7.24
N ARG A 220 -23.36 -8.24 -8.06
CA ARG A 220 -24.72 -8.83 -8.06
C ARG A 220 -25.06 -9.55 -6.77
N ALA A 221 -24.07 -10.03 -6.02
CA ALA A 221 -24.29 -10.66 -4.72
C ALA A 221 -24.76 -9.67 -3.64
N LEU A 222 -24.58 -8.35 -3.84
CA LEU A 222 -25.01 -7.36 -2.87
C LEU A 222 -26.52 -7.07 -2.96
N PRO A 223 -27.17 -6.76 -1.81
CA PRO A 223 -28.53 -6.23 -1.78
C PRO A 223 -28.68 -4.96 -2.64
N PRO A 224 -29.83 -4.74 -3.31
CA PRO A 224 -30.01 -3.64 -4.26
C PRO A 224 -29.58 -2.26 -3.74
N GLY A 225 -29.95 -1.91 -2.50
CA GLY A 225 -29.61 -0.62 -1.90
C GLY A 225 -28.11 -0.42 -1.64
N ARG A 226 -27.39 -1.50 -1.31
CA ARG A 226 -25.92 -1.48 -1.16
C ARG A 226 -25.23 -1.51 -2.52
N ARG A 227 -25.78 -2.26 -3.46
CA ARG A 227 -25.25 -2.44 -4.82
C ARG A 227 -25.05 -1.10 -5.54
N ALA A 228 -26.08 -0.26 -5.59
CA ALA A 228 -26.00 1.02 -6.30
C ALA A 228 -24.93 1.95 -5.71
N ARG A 229 -24.89 2.06 -4.37
CA ARG A 229 -23.91 2.88 -3.66
C ARG A 229 -22.48 2.38 -3.87
N THR A 230 -22.26 1.06 -3.78
CA THR A 230 -20.94 0.46 -4.03
C THR A 230 -20.51 0.69 -5.48
N ALA A 231 -21.41 0.50 -6.45
CA ALA A 231 -21.13 0.72 -7.87
C ALA A 231 -20.67 2.16 -8.14
N GLU A 232 -21.40 3.15 -7.60
CA GLU A 232 -21.11 4.56 -7.79
C GLU A 232 -19.70 4.92 -7.28
N VAL A 233 -19.39 4.52 -6.06
CA VAL A 233 -18.10 4.82 -5.43
C VAL A 233 -16.95 4.13 -6.16
N CYS A 234 -17.11 2.86 -6.54
CA CYS A 234 -16.06 2.09 -7.23
C CYS A 234 -15.82 2.63 -8.64
N ARG A 235 -16.88 2.91 -9.43
CA ARG A 235 -16.75 3.45 -10.80
C ARG A 235 -16.00 4.77 -10.83
N ARG A 236 -16.19 5.65 -9.84
CA ARG A 236 -15.43 6.90 -9.75
C ARG A 236 -13.93 6.66 -9.67
N ARG A 237 -13.50 5.56 -9.03
CA ARG A 237 -12.09 5.28 -8.78
C ARG A 237 -11.34 4.81 -10.03
N TYR A 238 -12.01 4.06 -10.90
CA TYR A 238 -11.43 3.55 -12.15
C TYR A 238 -11.95 4.22 -13.42
N ALA A 239 -12.73 5.30 -13.32
CA ALA A 239 -13.33 5.96 -14.50
C ALA A 239 -12.31 6.34 -15.60
N ALA A 240 -11.04 6.56 -15.26
CA ALA A 240 -10.01 6.84 -16.27
C ALA A 240 -9.58 5.58 -17.05
N ALA A 241 -9.65 4.38 -16.45
CA ALA A 241 -9.31 3.13 -17.12
C ALA A 241 -10.27 2.78 -18.27
N VAL A 242 -11.51 3.29 -18.24
CA VAL A 242 -12.51 3.04 -19.32
C VAL A 242 -12.52 4.14 -20.38
N ARG A 243 -11.72 5.21 -20.22
CA ARG A 243 -11.58 6.29 -21.21
C ARG A 243 -10.64 5.88 -22.35
N PRO A 244 -10.57 6.68 -23.44
CA PRO A 244 -9.50 6.53 -24.42
C PRO A 244 -8.12 6.67 -23.78
N TYR A 245 -7.17 5.88 -24.25
CA TYR A 245 -5.81 5.83 -23.69
C TYR A 245 -4.93 6.92 -24.30
N PRO A 246 -3.92 7.40 -23.56
CA PRO A 246 -2.95 8.33 -24.11
C PRO A 246 -2.19 7.70 -25.28
N ALA A 247 -1.69 8.53 -26.19
CA ALA A 247 -0.80 8.06 -27.25
C ALA A 247 0.50 7.55 -26.63
N ALA A 248 1.05 6.48 -27.20
CA ALA A 248 2.33 5.95 -26.76
C ALA A 248 3.43 7.02 -26.89
N VAL A 249 4.21 7.21 -25.82
CA VAL A 249 5.39 8.07 -25.83
C VAL A 249 6.65 7.22 -25.76
N THR A 250 7.69 7.67 -26.48
CA THR A 250 9.00 7.02 -26.43
C THR A 250 9.66 7.32 -25.09
N PRO A 251 10.11 6.30 -24.32
CA PRO A 251 10.85 6.54 -23.10
C PRO A 251 12.14 7.32 -23.38
N PRO A 252 12.56 8.22 -22.47
CA PRO A 252 13.88 8.84 -22.58
C PRO A 252 14.97 7.75 -22.55
N PRO A 253 16.12 7.98 -23.21
CA PRO A 253 17.23 7.03 -23.17
C PRO A 253 17.64 6.79 -21.71
N VAL A 254 17.73 5.52 -21.31
CA VAL A 254 18.13 5.13 -19.95
C VAL A 254 19.49 5.76 -19.65
N PRO A 255 19.61 6.61 -18.61
CA PRO A 255 20.90 7.16 -18.24
C PRO A 255 21.85 6.02 -17.89
N ALA A 256 23.08 6.09 -18.43
CA ALA A 256 24.09 5.06 -18.19
C ALA A 256 24.23 4.79 -16.68
N PRO A 257 24.27 3.53 -16.24
CA PRO A 257 24.37 3.21 -14.83
C PRO A 257 25.61 3.90 -14.25
N PRO A 258 25.49 4.58 -13.10
CA PRO A 258 26.65 5.16 -12.45
C PRO A 258 27.67 4.04 -12.15
N PRO A 259 28.98 4.33 -12.19
CA PRO A 259 30.00 3.33 -11.90
C PRO A 259 29.72 2.68 -10.54
N PRO A 260 29.95 1.36 -10.39
CA PRO A 260 29.58 0.62 -9.18
C PRO A 260 30.30 1.21 -7.96
N ASP A 261 29.53 1.94 -7.15
CA ASP A 261 30.01 2.50 -5.89
C ASP A 261 30.07 1.37 -4.84
N ARG A 262 31.29 1.02 -4.43
CA ARG A 262 31.59 -0.04 -3.43
C ARG A 262 30.96 0.22 -2.05
N SER A 263 30.23 1.32 -1.85
CA SER A 263 29.56 1.69 -0.60
C SER A 263 28.04 1.43 -0.57
N ALA A 264 27.44 0.88 -1.63
CA ALA A 264 25.99 0.65 -1.73
C ALA A 264 25.41 -0.21 -0.58
N GLY A 265 26.12 -1.26 -0.15
CA GLY A 265 25.68 -2.13 0.96
C GLY A 265 25.62 -1.45 2.34
N GLY A 266 26.24 -0.28 2.51
CA GLY A 266 26.12 0.54 3.72
C GLY A 266 24.85 1.40 3.76
N ARG A 267 24.25 1.68 2.60
CA ARG A 267 23.15 2.66 2.47
C ARG A 267 21.78 2.02 2.72
N LEU A 268 21.57 0.76 2.30
CA LEU A 268 20.37 -0.03 2.65
C LEU A 268 20.28 -0.34 4.14
N ARG A 269 21.42 -0.65 4.79
CA ARG A 269 21.49 -0.80 6.25
C ARG A 269 21.05 0.46 6.98
N THR A 270 21.39 1.62 6.45
CA THR A 270 20.99 2.91 7.04
C THR A 270 19.50 3.16 6.83
N GLY A 271 18.95 2.86 5.64
CA GLY A 271 17.52 2.99 5.35
C GLY A 271 16.64 2.04 6.16
N ALA A 272 17.00 0.76 6.22
CA ALA A 272 16.32 -0.26 7.01
C ALA A 272 16.49 -0.03 8.52
N ALA A 273 17.66 0.41 8.99
CA ALA A 273 17.86 0.80 10.39
C ALA A 273 17.06 2.04 10.77
N VAL A 274 16.92 3.03 9.87
CA VAL A 274 16.06 4.21 10.09
C VAL A 274 14.58 3.81 10.07
N GLY A 275 14.14 2.96 9.14
CA GLY A 275 12.78 2.40 9.11
C GLY A 275 12.45 1.61 10.38
N ALA A 276 13.37 0.75 10.83
CA ALA A 276 13.26 0.00 12.08
C ALA A 276 13.31 0.90 13.31
N ALA A 277 14.16 1.93 13.33
CA ALA A 277 14.25 2.91 14.42
C ALA A 277 12.99 3.79 14.52
N LEU A 278 12.37 4.13 13.39
CA LEU A 278 11.10 4.86 13.36
C LEU A 278 9.93 3.99 13.79
N ALA A 279 9.90 2.72 13.36
CA ALA A 279 8.97 1.70 13.84
C ALA A 279 9.10 1.52 15.37
N LEU A 280 10.33 1.40 15.88
CA LEU A 280 10.63 1.32 17.32
C LEU A 280 10.32 2.62 18.08
N GLY A 281 10.54 3.79 17.46
CA GLY A 281 10.20 5.10 18.01
C GLY A 281 8.69 5.30 18.13
N ALA A 282 7.92 4.85 17.14
CA ALA A 282 6.46 4.81 17.20
C ALA A 282 5.98 3.85 18.31
N LEU A 283 6.59 2.67 18.43
CA LEU A 283 6.34 1.73 19.54
C LEU A 283 6.62 2.36 20.91
N ALA A 284 7.73 3.09 21.07
CA ALA A 284 8.10 3.76 22.31
C ALA A 284 7.14 4.92 22.67
N ALA A 285 6.70 5.70 21.68
CA ALA A 285 5.72 6.76 21.88
C ALA A 285 4.34 6.21 22.31
N LEU A 286 3.92 5.09 21.71
CA LEU A 286 2.66 4.41 22.04
C LEU A 286 2.71 3.73 23.42
N ALA A 287 3.84 3.12 23.79
CA ALA A 287 4.05 2.54 25.13
C ALA A 287 3.98 3.63 26.22
N ARG A 288 4.57 4.81 25.99
CA ARG A 288 4.47 5.96 26.90
C ARG A 288 3.04 6.52 26.99
N GLY A 289 2.28 6.48 25.89
CA GLY A 289 0.86 6.87 25.86
C GLY A 289 -0.05 5.94 26.66
N ARG A 290 0.23 4.62 26.66
CA ARG A 290 -0.49 3.62 27.48
C ARG A 290 -0.12 3.70 28.96
N ALA A 291 1.14 3.92 29.31
CA ALA A 291 1.59 4.06 30.70
C ALA A 291 0.93 5.26 31.42
N ARG A 292 0.58 6.32 30.68
CA ARG A 292 -0.14 7.50 31.21
C ARG A 292 -1.65 7.31 31.42
N ARG A 293 -2.22 6.17 31.01
CA ARG A 293 -3.67 5.86 31.13
C ARG A 293 -3.98 4.75 32.14
N LEU A 294 -3.01 4.32 32.95
CA LEU A 294 -3.29 3.47 34.10
C LEU A 294 -3.89 4.35 35.21
N PRO A 295 -5.11 4.07 35.71
CA PRO A 295 -5.65 4.77 36.87
C PRO A 295 -4.74 4.53 38.08
N PRO A 296 -4.66 5.48 39.04
CA PRO A 296 -3.89 5.29 40.25
C PRO A 296 -4.40 4.03 40.96
N ARG A 297 -3.45 3.18 41.38
CA ARG A 297 -3.71 2.01 42.24
C ARG A 297 -4.58 2.46 43.41
N MET A 298 -5.84 2.02 43.43
CA MET A 298 -6.66 2.12 44.63
C MET A 298 -5.99 1.25 45.70
N SER A 299 -5.52 1.90 46.75
CA SER A 299 -5.00 1.26 47.95
C SER A 299 -6.03 0.27 48.50
N ALA A 300 -5.58 -0.95 48.78
CA ALA A 300 -6.41 -2.00 49.35
C ALA A 300 -6.98 -1.59 50.72
N PRO A 301 -8.20 -2.03 51.09
CA PRO A 301 -8.76 -1.74 52.40
C PRO A 301 -7.99 -2.50 53.49
N VAL A 302 -7.62 -1.77 54.54
CA VAL A 302 -7.07 -2.29 55.80
C VAL A 302 -8.17 -3.05 56.52
N HIS A 303 -7.98 -4.35 56.75
CA HIS A 303 -8.87 -5.14 57.61
C HIS A 303 -8.63 -4.77 59.09
N PRO A 304 -9.68 -4.45 59.86
CA PRO A 304 -9.55 -4.32 61.30
C PRO A 304 -9.50 -5.71 61.95
N THR A 305 -8.43 -5.94 62.70
CA THR A 305 -8.24 -7.06 63.63
C THR A 305 -9.38 -7.10 64.67
N ARG A 306 -10.11 -8.21 64.73
CA ARG A 306 -11.00 -8.54 65.85
C ARG A 306 -10.15 -8.97 67.04
N GLY A 307 -10.22 -8.21 68.13
CA GLY A 307 -9.78 -8.65 69.45
C GLY A 307 -10.82 -9.60 70.05
N HIS A 308 -10.36 -10.75 70.55
CA HIS A 308 -11.11 -11.60 71.45
C HIS A 308 -10.85 -11.15 72.89
N THR A 309 -11.92 -10.88 73.63
CA THR A 309 -11.96 -10.85 75.08
C THR A 309 -12.84 -12.00 75.57
N VAL A 310 -12.35 -12.62 76.65
CA VAL A 310 -12.90 -13.70 77.49
C VAL A 310 -12.75 -15.11 76.92
#